data_AF-A0A2V6W9U7-F1
#
_entry.id   AF-A0A2V6W9U7-F1
#
_cell.length_a   1.000
_cell.length_b   1.000
_cell.length_c   1.000
_cell.angle_alpha   90.00
_cell.angle_beta   90.00
_cell.angle_gamma   90.00
#
_symmetry.space_group_name_H-M   'P 1'
#
loop_
_entity.id
_entity.type
_entity.pdbx_description
1 polymer ?
#
loop_
_entity_poly.entity_id
_entity_poly.type
_entity_poly.pdbx_seq_one_letter_code
_entity_poly.pdbx_strand_id
1 'polypeptide(L)'
;DLAQRLGVKLKPGEDPGPVALDDAKTQRALEALLTERGGGKAVDDVVGQYEKSTGKKSDRASRVLALVGRGGGDRGLYEALYRQLVEMAPLPESELTALAQRRGEAAVRALNEGAGAAAARATAGDTEAAGGAERKGIPTRLELGAVGA
;
A
#
# COMPACT_ATOMS: atom_id res chain seq x y z
N ASP A 1 5.91 12.05 1.02
CA ASP A 1 5.92 12.59 2.41
C ASP A 1 7.00 12.01 3.31
N LEU A 2 7.01 10.69 3.59
CA LEU A 2 8.00 10.11 4.50
C LEU A 2 9.45 10.30 4.01
N ALA A 3 9.73 9.94 2.75
CA ALA A 3 11.05 10.13 2.14
C ALA A 3 11.54 11.59 2.20
N GLN A 4 10.65 12.54 1.87
CA GLN A 4 10.95 13.98 1.96
C GLN A 4 11.30 14.40 3.39
N ARG A 5 10.56 13.92 4.40
CA ARG A 5 10.86 14.18 5.83
C ARG A 5 12.18 13.59 6.28
N LEU A 6 12.56 12.46 5.70
CA LEU A 6 13.86 11.84 5.97
C LEU A 6 15.01 12.54 5.25
N GLY A 7 14.71 13.50 4.37
CA GLY A 7 15.68 14.24 3.56
C GLY A 7 16.12 13.49 2.31
N VAL A 8 15.40 12.43 1.93
CA VAL A 8 15.66 11.66 0.71
C VAL A 8 15.14 12.46 -0.48
N LYS A 9 16.05 12.76 -1.41
CA LYS A 9 15.72 13.41 -2.68
C LYS A 9 15.39 12.34 -3.71
N LEU A 10 14.18 12.40 -4.26
CA LEU A 10 13.70 11.50 -5.30
C LEU A 10 13.42 12.30 -6.57
N LYS A 11 13.76 11.72 -7.71
CA LYS A 11 13.30 12.19 -9.02
C LYS A 11 11.81 11.86 -9.19
N PRO A 12 11.09 12.54 -10.10
CA PRO A 12 9.73 12.15 -10.45
C PRO A 12 9.67 10.68 -10.88
N GLY A 13 8.83 9.89 -10.21
CA GLY A 13 8.66 8.45 -10.48
C GLY A 13 9.76 7.54 -9.91
N GLU A 14 10.71 8.06 -9.14
CA GLU A 14 11.72 7.24 -8.46
C GLU A 14 11.12 6.55 -7.23
N ASP A 15 11.37 5.24 -7.12
CA ASP A 15 10.96 4.43 -5.97
C ASP A 15 11.83 4.79 -4.75
N PRO A 16 11.24 5.25 -3.62
CA PRO A 16 11.99 5.50 -2.38
C PRO A 16 12.64 4.24 -1.78
N GLY A 17 12.28 3.06 -2.26
CA GLY A 17 12.71 1.79 -1.69
C GLY A 17 11.97 1.45 -0.39
N PRO A 18 12.38 0.35 0.27
CA PRO A 18 11.69 -0.15 1.46
C PRO A 18 11.83 0.82 2.64
N VAL A 19 10.77 0.92 3.44
CA VAL A 19 10.77 1.72 4.67
C VAL A 19 11.61 1.01 5.74
N ALA A 20 12.59 1.71 6.31
CA ALA A 20 13.45 1.19 7.38
C ALA A 20 12.72 1.22 8.74
N LEU A 21 11.84 0.25 8.99
CA LEU A 21 11.03 0.19 10.21
C LEU A 21 11.82 -0.06 11.51
N ASP A 22 13.09 -0.45 11.41
CA ASP A 22 14.01 -0.61 12.55
C ASP A 22 14.83 0.66 12.85
N ASP A 23 14.74 1.69 12.00
CA ASP A 23 15.48 2.93 12.17
C ASP A 23 14.69 3.94 13.02
N ALA A 24 15.28 4.39 14.13
CA ALA A 24 14.63 5.29 15.08
C ALA A 24 14.19 6.63 14.43
N LYS A 25 14.91 7.14 13.43
CA LYS A 25 14.52 8.39 12.73
C LYS A 25 13.26 8.16 11.90
N THR A 26 13.20 7.04 11.17
CA THR A 26 12.04 6.60 10.39
C THR A 26 10.82 6.36 11.27
N GLN A 27 10.99 5.62 12.36
CA GLN A 27 9.95 5.34 13.35
C GLN A 27 9.29 6.63 13.89
N ARG A 28 10.09 7.63 14.25
CA ARG A 28 9.59 8.93 14.70
C ARG A 28 8.88 9.71 13.61
N ALA A 29 9.37 9.64 12.37
CA ALA A 29 8.74 10.29 11.24
C ALA A 29 7.36 9.69 10.95
N LEU A 30 7.19 8.37 11.15
CA LEU A 30 5.89 7.69 11.08
C LEU A 30 4.93 8.17 12.17
N GLU A 31 5.37 8.26 13.43
CA GLU A 31 4.53 8.78 14.52
C GLU A 31 4.08 10.23 14.25
N ALA A 32 5.00 11.07 13.78
CA ALA A 32 4.69 12.46 13.45
C ALA A 32 3.67 12.54 12.31
N LEU A 33 3.88 11.78 11.23
CA LEU A 33 2.94 11.72 10.10
C LEU A 33 1.55 11.24 10.53
N LEU A 34 1.48 10.21 11.37
CA LEU A 34 0.19 9.68 11.82
C LEU A 34 -0.52 10.66 12.73
N THR A 35 0.22 11.35 13.61
CA THR A 35 -0.33 12.41 14.45
C THR A 35 -0.87 13.56 13.61
N GLU A 36 -0.15 13.98 12.57
CA GLU A 36 -0.58 15.06 11.69
C GLU A 36 -1.84 14.70 10.88
N ARG A 37 -1.97 13.46 10.43
CA ARG A 37 -3.08 13.01 9.58
C ARG A 37 -4.30 12.51 10.38
N GLY A 38 -4.07 11.86 11.51
CA GLY A 38 -5.10 11.25 12.35
C GLY A 38 -5.39 11.97 13.66
N GLY A 39 -4.65 13.04 13.96
CA GLY A 39 -4.80 13.83 15.18
C GLY A 39 -4.06 13.23 16.39
N GLY A 40 -4.16 13.93 17.52
CA GLY A 40 -3.33 13.69 18.71
C GLY A 40 -3.46 12.32 19.38
N LYS A 41 -4.48 11.52 19.06
CA LYS A 41 -4.69 10.18 19.61
C LYS A 41 -4.35 9.04 18.65
N ALA A 42 -4.13 9.34 17.36
CA ALA A 42 -4.01 8.29 16.34
C ALA A 42 -2.86 7.32 16.59
N VAL A 43 -1.73 7.81 17.10
CA VAL A 43 -0.60 6.94 17.48
C VAL A 43 -0.96 6.04 18.66
N ASP A 44 -1.59 6.59 19.69
CA ASP A 44 -1.96 5.83 20.90
C ASP A 44 -3.04 4.79 20.61
N ASP A 45 -3.96 5.10 19.68
CA ASP A 45 -5.00 4.15 19.23
C ASP A 45 -4.38 2.94 18.51
N VAL A 46 -3.43 3.17 17.59
CA VAL A 46 -2.72 2.08 16.90
C VAL A 46 -1.88 1.28 17.89
N VAL A 47 -1.17 1.94 18.80
CA VAL A 47 -0.41 1.28 19.88
C VAL A 47 -1.34 0.39 20.70
N GLY A 48 -2.48 0.92 21.15
CA GLY A 48 -3.46 0.16 21.93
C GLY A 48 -4.02 -1.05 21.18
N GLN A 49 -4.26 -0.94 19.87
CA GLN A 49 -4.69 -2.07 19.04
C GLN A 49 -3.57 -3.12 18.86
N TYR A 50 -2.33 -2.68 18.68
CA TYR A 50 -1.18 -3.57 18.56
C TYR A 50 -0.94 -4.37 19.86
N GLU A 51 -0.97 -3.71 21.02
CA GLU A 51 -0.81 -4.39 22.31
C GLU A 51 -1.92 -5.41 22.57
N LYS A 52 -3.17 -5.08 22.21
CA LYS A 52 -4.31 -6.00 22.34
C LYS A 52 -4.19 -7.22 21.42
N SER A 53 -3.72 -7.02 20.18
CA SER A 53 -3.61 -8.13 19.21
C SER A 53 -2.41 -9.04 19.48
N THR A 54 -1.33 -8.51 20.04
CA THR A 54 -0.11 -9.27 20.35
C THR A 54 -0.05 -9.80 21.78
N GLY A 55 -0.84 -9.24 22.69
CA GLY A 55 -0.80 -9.54 24.12
C GLY A 55 0.47 -9.05 24.83
N LYS A 56 1.28 -8.21 24.16
CA LYS A 56 2.56 -7.69 24.67
C LYS A 56 2.52 -6.18 24.79
N LYS A 57 3.26 -5.65 25.77
CA LYS A 57 3.55 -4.22 25.82
C LYS A 57 4.48 -3.84 24.69
N SER A 58 4.16 -2.75 24.02
CA SER A 58 4.93 -2.24 22.89
C SER A 58 5.98 -1.24 23.37
N ASP A 59 7.13 -1.21 22.71
CA ASP A 59 8.14 -0.20 22.94
C ASP A 59 8.13 0.83 21.81
N ARG A 60 8.24 2.10 22.17
CA ARG A 60 8.21 3.23 21.23
C ARG A 60 9.60 3.85 21.12
N ALA A 61 9.86 4.45 19.97
CA ALA A 61 11.10 5.14 19.67
C ALA A 61 11.33 6.29 20.65
N SER A 62 12.28 6.10 21.56
CA SER A 62 12.60 7.08 22.59
C SER A 62 13.64 8.09 22.10
N ARG A 63 13.36 9.39 22.31
CA ARG A 63 14.32 10.48 22.01
C ARG A 63 15.55 10.41 22.91
N VAL A 64 15.39 9.94 24.13
CA VAL A 64 16.48 9.84 25.13
C VAL A 64 17.42 8.68 24.79
N LEU A 65 16.86 7.52 24.39
CA LEU A 65 17.65 6.32 24.09
C LEU A 65 18.24 6.34 22.66
N ALA A 66 17.72 7.17 21.76
CA ALA A 66 18.27 7.33 20.41
C ALA A 66 19.70 7.89 20.41
N LEU A 67 20.08 8.70 21.41
CA LEU A 67 21.43 9.26 21.54
C LEU A 67 22.51 8.20 21.80
N VAL A 68 22.13 7.02 22.26
CA VAL A 68 23.03 5.89 22.56
C VAL A 68 22.82 4.70 21.61
N GLY A 69 22.18 4.91 20.46
CA GLY A 69 21.96 3.88 19.44
C GLY A 69 20.95 2.79 19.84
N ARG A 70 20.18 2.98 20.92
CA ARG A 70 19.13 2.05 21.40
C ARG A 70 17.73 2.66 21.37
N GLY A 71 17.50 3.64 20.49
CA GLY A 71 16.24 4.39 20.44
C GLY A 71 15.18 3.84 19.51
N GLY A 72 15.39 2.66 18.91
CA GLY A 72 14.41 2.02 18.05
C GLY A 72 13.38 1.25 18.90
N GLY A 73 12.10 1.49 18.67
CA GLY A 73 11.01 0.71 19.27
C GLY A 73 10.68 -0.55 18.47
N ASP A 74 9.57 -1.20 18.84
CA ASP A 74 9.13 -2.47 18.28
C ASP A 74 8.83 -2.37 16.77
N ARG A 75 9.56 -3.12 15.94
CA ARG A 75 9.37 -3.15 14.47
C ARG A 75 7.93 -3.45 14.06
N GLY A 76 7.27 -4.40 14.73
CA GLY A 76 5.88 -4.79 14.45
C GLY A 76 4.89 -3.68 14.76
N LEU A 77 5.15 -2.88 15.81
CA LEU A 77 4.37 -1.67 16.08
C LEU A 77 4.52 -0.67 14.91
N TYR A 78 5.74 -0.45 14.42
CA TYR A 78 5.97 0.50 13.33
C TYR A 78 5.46 0.01 11.98
N GLU A 79 5.39 -1.30 11.76
CA GLU A 79 4.67 -1.89 10.65
C GLU A 79 3.17 -1.57 10.73
N ALA A 80 2.56 -1.69 11.91
CA ALA A 80 1.16 -1.34 12.12
C ALA A 80 0.89 0.16 11.89
N LEU A 81 1.77 1.05 12.39
CA LEU A 81 1.69 2.49 12.14
C LEU A 81 1.81 2.83 10.65
N TYR A 82 2.75 2.20 9.96
CA TYR A 82 2.92 2.39 8.52
C TYR A 82 1.68 1.92 7.75
N ARG A 83 1.12 0.77 8.10
CA ARG A 83 -0.13 0.27 7.49
C ARG A 83 -1.29 1.24 7.68
N GLN A 84 -1.48 1.76 8.89
CA GLN A 84 -2.52 2.76 9.16
C GLN A 84 -2.34 4.01 8.27
N LEU A 85 -1.11 4.48 8.10
CA LEU A 85 -0.81 5.63 7.24
C LEU A 85 -1.12 5.37 5.76
N VAL A 86 -0.91 4.14 5.28
CA VAL A 86 -1.25 3.72 3.91
C VAL A 86 -2.77 3.70 3.73
N GLU A 87 -3.51 3.14 4.69
CA GLU A 87 -4.97 3.07 4.64
C GLU A 87 -5.64 4.46 4.67
N MET A 88 -5.01 5.44 5.32
CA MET A 88 -5.48 6.82 5.37
C MET A 88 -5.18 7.66 4.13
N ALA A 89 -4.43 7.11 3.16
CA ALA A 89 -4.06 7.82 1.92
C ALA A 89 -4.58 7.03 0.70
N PRO A 90 -5.91 6.93 0.52
CA PRO A 90 -6.46 6.26 -0.64
C PRO A 90 -6.04 6.97 -1.93
N LEU A 91 -5.77 6.18 -2.97
CA LEU A 91 -5.48 6.71 -4.30
C LEU A 91 -6.75 7.36 -4.88
N PRO A 92 -6.61 8.42 -5.69
CA PRO A 92 -7.72 9.00 -6.43
C PRO A 92 -8.41 7.96 -7.31
N GLU A 93 -9.74 8.03 -7.40
CA GLU A 93 -10.54 7.12 -8.24
C GLU A 93 -10.09 7.15 -9.71
N SER A 94 -9.71 8.31 -10.23
CA SER A 94 -9.17 8.46 -11.59
C SER A 94 -7.86 7.69 -11.81
N GLU A 95 -6.97 7.64 -10.81
CA GLU A 95 -5.74 6.86 -10.89
C GLU A 95 -6.02 5.36 -10.83
N LEU A 96 -7.00 4.95 -10.01
CA LEU A 96 -7.45 3.55 -9.93
C LEU A 96 -8.08 3.10 -11.25
N THR A 97 -8.93 3.93 -11.87
CA THR A 97 -9.53 3.66 -13.18
C THR A 97 -8.47 3.57 -14.27
N ALA A 98 -7.52 4.51 -14.31
CA ALA A 98 -6.41 4.47 -15.27
C ALA A 98 -5.52 3.22 -15.07
N LEU A 99 -5.29 2.79 -13.83
CA LEU A 99 -4.58 1.55 -13.54
C LEU A 99 -5.36 0.32 -14.02
N ALA A 100 -6.66 0.26 -13.76
CA ALA A 100 -7.51 -0.86 -14.16
C ALA A 100 -7.59 -0.98 -15.69
N GLN A 101 -7.76 0.13 -16.41
CA GLN A 101 -7.72 0.15 -17.87
C GLN A 101 -6.41 -0.41 -18.42
N ARG A 102 -5.26 0.09 -17.94
CA ARG A 102 -3.94 -0.40 -18.36
C ARG A 102 -3.75 -1.89 -18.10
N ARG A 103 -4.27 -2.41 -16.98
CA ARG A 103 -4.23 -3.83 -16.66
C ARG A 103 -5.13 -4.65 -17.59
N GLY A 104 -6.34 -4.18 -17.88
CA GLY A 104 -7.25 -4.82 -18.83
C GLY A 104 -6.63 -4.93 -20.23
N GLU A 105 -6.06 -3.83 -20.73
CA GLU A 105 -5.34 -3.80 -22.02
C GLU A 105 -4.15 -4.76 -22.04
N ALA A 106 -3.34 -4.79 -20.97
CA ALA A 106 -2.21 -5.71 -20.86
C ALA A 106 -2.66 -7.18 -20.84
N ALA A 107 -3.74 -7.50 -20.12
CA ALA A 107 -4.30 -8.85 -20.08
C ALA A 107 -4.83 -9.29 -21.45
N VAL A 108 -5.60 -8.42 -22.13
CA VAL A 108 -6.11 -8.68 -23.48
C VAL A 108 -4.97 -8.89 -24.47
N ARG A 109 -3.93 -8.05 -24.39
CA ARG A 109 -2.75 -8.19 -25.21
C ARG A 109 -2.07 -9.54 -25.00
N ALA A 110 -1.83 -9.92 -23.75
CA ALA A 110 -1.21 -11.21 -23.42
C ALA A 110 -2.06 -12.40 -23.91
N LEU A 111 -3.39 -12.34 -23.77
CA LEU A 111 -4.30 -13.37 -24.26
C LEU A 111 -4.26 -13.48 -25.79
N ASN A 112 -4.29 -12.36 -26.50
CA ASN A 112 -4.28 -12.35 -27.96
C ASN A 112 -2.93 -12.76 -28.55
N GLU A 113 -1.81 -12.33 -27.96
CA GLU A 113 -0.45 -12.72 -28.40
C GLU A 113 -0.22 -14.23 -28.22
N GLY A 114 -0.77 -14.85 -27.16
CA GLY A 114 -0.67 -16.29 -26.92
C GLY A 114 -1.62 -17.16 -27.75
N ALA A 115 -2.61 -16.58 -28.45
CA ALA A 115 -3.72 -17.32 -29.06
C ALA A 115 -3.47 -17.80 -30.50
N GLY A 116 -2.37 -17.41 -31.14
CA GLY A 116 -2.05 -17.81 -32.51
C GLY A 116 -3.18 -17.45 -33.50
N ALA A 117 -3.72 -18.44 -34.22
CA ALA A 117 -4.82 -18.24 -35.18
C ALA A 117 -6.15 -17.78 -34.54
N ALA A 118 -6.25 -17.78 -33.21
CA ALA A 118 -7.38 -17.26 -32.45
C ALA A 118 -7.15 -15.86 -31.87
N ALA A 119 -6.11 -15.13 -32.35
CA ALA A 119 -5.90 -13.73 -32.02
C ALA A 119 -7.16 -12.91 -32.37
N ALA A 120 -7.50 -11.95 -31.49
CA ALA A 120 -8.70 -11.10 -31.54
C ALA A 120 -10.01 -11.72 -30.99
N ARG A 121 -9.91 -12.75 -30.13
CA ARG A 121 -11.06 -13.25 -29.36
C ARG A 121 -11.29 -12.56 -28.02
N ALA A 122 -10.35 -11.73 -27.57
CA ALA A 122 -10.45 -10.98 -26.33
C ALA A 122 -10.42 -9.47 -26.61
N THR A 123 -11.31 -8.74 -25.94
CA THR A 123 -11.39 -7.28 -25.93
C THR A 123 -11.46 -6.78 -24.50
N ALA A 124 -10.94 -5.57 -24.23
CA ALA A 124 -11.12 -4.94 -22.94
C ALA A 124 -12.56 -4.43 -22.84
N GLY A 125 -13.24 -4.76 -21.73
CA GLY A 125 -14.52 -4.16 -21.38
C GLY A 125 -14.36 -2.85 -20.62
N ASP A 126 -15.49 -2.26 -20.21
CA ASP A 126 -15.49 -1.09 -19.35
C ASP A 126 -14.85 -1.40 -17.97
N THR A 127 -14.26 -0.38 -17.37
CA THR A 127 -13.66 -0.51 -16.04
C THR A 127 -14.73 -0.46 -14.97
N GLU A 128 -14.83 -1.52 -14.17
CA GLU A 128 -15.77 -1.61 -13.07
C GLU A 128 -15.12 -2.12 -11.78
N ALA A 129 -15.74 -1.81 -10.65
CA ALA A 129 -15.34 -2.39 -9.37
C ALA A 129 -15.55 -3.91 -9.39
N ALA A 130 -14.48 -4.67 -9.19
CA ALA A 130 -14.57 -6.13 -9.12
C ALA A 130 -15.27 -6.57 -7.83
N GLY A 131 -16.46 -7.18 -7.97
CA GLY A 131 -17.12 -7.88 -6.87
C GLY A 131 -16.41 -9.20 -6.51
N GLY A 132 -16.50 -9.65 -5.26
CA GLY A 132 -15.99 -10.96 -4.84
C GLY A 132 -14.47 -11.07 -4.70
N ALA A 133 -13.76 -9.93 -4.57
CA ALA A 133 -12.32 -9.94 -4.36
C ALA A 133 -11.94 -10.61 -3.02
N GLU A 134 -11.32 -11.79 -3.08
CA GLU A 134 -10.63 -12.35 -1.92
C GLU A 134 -9.40 -11.48 -1.58
N ARG A 135 -9.10 -11.29 -0.29
CA ARG A 135 -8.01 -10.40 0.19
C ARG A 135 -6.61 -10.70 -0.38
N LYS A 136 -6.41 -11.83 -1.06
CA LYS A 136 -5.12 -12.24 -1.65
C LYS A 136 -5.21 -12.57 -3.15
N GLY A 137 -6.32 -12.29 -3.80
CA GLY A 137 -6.51 -12.50 -5.23
C GLY A 137 -6.42 -11.21 -6.04
N ILE A 138 -5.97 -11.31 -7.29
CA ILE A 138 -6.21 -10.26 -8.30
C ILE A 138 -7.42 -10.74 -9.11
N PRO A 139 -8.64 -10.31 -8.77
CA PRO A 139 -9.83 -10.74 -9.49
C PRO A 139 -9.78 -10.20 -10.92
N THR A 140 -9.98 -11.09 -11.89
CA THR A 140 -10.22 -10.72 -13.28
C THR A 140 -11.56 -11.32 -13.68
N ARG A 141 -12.51 -10.49 -14.08
CA ARG A 141 -13.80 -10.96 -14.58
C ARG A 141 -13.67 -11.23 -16.07
N LEU A 142 -14.08 -12.42 -16.49
CA LEU A 142 -14.20 -12.79 -17.90
C LEU A 142 -15.68 -13.01 -18.21
N GLU A 143 -16.16 -12.36 -19.26
CA GLU A 143 -17.52 -12.54 -19.75
C GLU A 143 -17.45 -13.10 -21.18
N LEU A 144 -18.32 -14.06 -21.47
CA LEU A 144 -18.39 -14.69 -22.78
C LEU A 144 -19.34 -13.88 -23.66
N GLY A 145 -18.79 -13.23 -24.69
CA GLY A 145 -19.59 -12.72 -25.79
C GLY A 145 -19.99 -13.88 -26.70
N ALA A 146 -21.25 -14.32 -26.64
CA ALA A 146 -21.78 -15.22 -27.66
C ALA A 146 -21.92 -14.42 -28.96
N VAL A 147 -21.09 -14.73 -29.96
CA VAL A 147 -21.32 -14.27 -31.33
C VAL A 147 -22.50 -15.09 -31.85
N GLY A 148 -23.71 -14.56 -31.70
CA GLY A 148 -24.92 -15.19 -32.25
C GLY A 148 -24.77 -15.40 -33.77
N ALA A 149 -25.09 -16.61 -34.22
CA ALA A 149 -25.17 -16.98 -35.63
C ALA A 149 -26.46 -16.46 -36.28
#